data_AF-A0A1W2G8K7-F1
#
_entry.id   AF-A0A1W2G8K7-F1
#
_cell.length_a   1.000
_cell.length_b   1.000
_cell.length_c   1.000
_cell.angle_alpha   90.00
_cell.angle_beta   90.00
_cell.angle_gamma   90.00
#
_symmetry.space_group_name_H-M   'P 1'
#
loop_
_entity.id
_entity.type
_entity.pdbx_description
1 polymer ?
#
loop_
_entity_poly.entity_id
_entity_poly.type
_entity_poly.pdbx_seq_one_letter_code
_entity_poly.pdbx_strand_id
1 'polypeptide(L)'
;MKGFSPLDPLLHSQLRLAVMSLLISLESADFTFIKEKTGATAGNLSVQIDKLSTAGYITVAKSFKGKKPLTTCKISKAGISAFEAYVQALKNYIE
;
A
#
# COMPACT_ATOMS: atom_id res chain seq x y z
N MET A 1 12.75 -15.73 -25.24
CA MET A 1 11.82 -14.59 -25.18
C MET A 1 11.55 -14.32 -23.71
N LYS A 2 11.80 -13.10 -23.20
CA LYS A 2 11.30 -12.72 -21.87
C LYS A 2 9.78 -12.70 -21.98
N GLY A 3 9.11 -13.68 -21.37
CA GLY A 3 7.65 -13.69 -21.29
C GLY A 3 7.19 -12.60 -20.32
N PHE A 4 6.03 -12.01 -20.60
CA PHE A 4 5.42 -11.05 -19.68
C PHE A 4 5.14 -11.71 -18.32
N SER A 5 5.62 -11.11 -17.25
CA SER A 5 5.32 -11.56 -15.89
C SER A 5 3.92 -11.09 -15.50
N PRO A 6 3.07 -11.93 -14.89
CA PRO A 6 1.76 -11.49 -14.44
C PRO A 6 1.90 -10.37 -13.41
N LEU A 7 1.10 -9.31 -13.58
CA LEU A 7 1.01 -8.24 -12.61
C LEU A 7 0.18 -8.69 -11.41
N ASP A 8 0.62 -8.33 -10.21
CA ASP A 8 -0.18 -8.49 -9.00
C ASP A 8 -1.50 -7.69 -9.14
N PRO A 9 -2.66 -8.37 -9.21
CA PRO A 9 -3.95 -7.71 -9.42
C PRO A 9 -4.33 -6.83 -8.23
N LEU A 10 -3.79 -7.10 -7.03
CA LEU A 10 -3.98 -6.22 -5.89
C LEU A 10 -3.24 -4.91 -6.11
N LEU A 11 -1.99 -4.93 -6.57
CA LEU A 11 -1.21 -3.71 -6.79
C LEU A 11 -1.54 -2.97 -8.10
N HIS A 12 -2.31 -3.58 -9.01
CA HIS A 12 -2.80 -2.90 -10.21
C HIS A 12 -3.80 -1.75 -9.94
N SER A 13 -4.34 -1.65 -8.72
CA SER A 13 -5.14 -0.49 -8.32
C SER A 13 -4.24 0.70 -7.98
N GLN A 14 -4.46 1.82 -8.68
CA GLN A 14 -3.74 3.09 -8.47
C GLN A 14 -3.64 3.49 -6.99
N LEU A 15 -4.75 3.44 -6.24
CA LEU A 15 -4.74 3.88 -4.84
C LEU A 15 -3.95 2.92 -3.95
N ARG A 16 -4.07 1.61 -4.14
CA ARG A 16 -3.28 0.63 -3.36
C ARG A 16 -1.80 0.75 -3.68
N LEU A 17 -1.45 0.95 -4.96
CA LEU A 17 -0.07 1.21 -5.37
C LEU A 17 0.48 2.49 -4.70
N ALA A 18 -0.28 3.58 -4.70
CA ALA A 18 0.12 4.83 -4.05
C ALA A 18 0.36 4.66 -2.54
N VAL A 19 -0.52 3.92 -1.84
CA VAL A 19 -0.34 3.60 -0.41
C VAL A 19 0.93 2.79 -0.18
N MET A 20 1.15 1.72 -0.98
CA MET A 20 2.36 0.90 -0.87
C MET A 20 3.63 1.69 -1.15
N SER A 21 3.64 2.53 -2.20
CA SER A 21 4.77 3.41 -2.52
C SER A 21 5.12 4.38 -1.38
N LEU A 22 4.12 4.95 -0.71
CA LEU A 22 4.35 5.82 0.46
C LEU A 22 4.99 5.04 1.61
N LEU A 23 4.49 3.83 1.89
CA LEU A 23 4.97 3.02 2.99
C LEU A 23 6.32 2.34 2.71
N ILE A 24 6.70 2.13 1.44
CA ILE A 24 8.06 1.73 1.07
C ILE A 24 9.07 2.81 1.51
N SER A 25 8.75 4.08 1.26
CA SER A 25 9.65 5.19 1.57
C SER A 25 9.67 5.59 3.06
N LEU A 26 8.55 5.43 3.77
CA LEU A 26 8.38 5.90 5.14
C LEU A 26 8.38 4.77 6.19
N GLU A 27 8.33 3.51 5.74
CA GLU A 27 8.03 2.30 6.53
C GLU A 27 6.64 2.28 7.17
N SER A 28 6.19 3.40 7.75
CA SER A 28 4.89 3.57 8.38
C SER A 28 4.36 4.99 8.21
N ALA A 29 3.04 5.12 8.17
CA ALA A 29 2.35 6.42 8.14
C ALA A 29 0.96 6.30 8.76
N ASP A 30 0.46 7.41 9.33
CA ASP A 30 -0.91 7.44 9.80
C ASP A 30 -1.93 7.62 8.67
N PHE A 31 -3.17 7.19 8.94
CA PHE A 31 -4.26 7.21 7.97
C PHE A 31 -4.53 8.62 7.42
N THR A 32 -4.42 9.65 8.25
CA THR A 32 -4.67 11.04 7.85
C THR A 32 -3.62 11.50 6.85
N PHE A 33 -2.34 11.24 7.14
CA PHE A 33 -1.24 11.52 6.23
C PHE A 33 -1.41 10.80 4.90
N ILE A 34 -1.72 9.50 4.91
CA ILE A 34 -1.94 8.73 3.68
C ILE A 34 -3.08 9.34 2.88
N LYS A 35 -4.21 9.64 3.53
CA LYS A 35 -5.38 10.27 2.90
C LYS A 35 -5.03 11.59 2.21
N GLU A 36 -4.27 12.44 2.88
CA GLU A 36 -3.83 13.73 2.35
C GLU A 36 -2.90 13.56 1.15
N LYS A 37 -1.92 12.64 1.23
CA LYS A 37 -0.98 12.40 0.14
C LYS A 37 -1.61 11.74 -1.08
N THR A 38 -2.60 10.88 -0.89
CA THR A 38 -3.28 10.21 -2.00
C THR A 38 -4.50 10.97 -2.53
N GLY A 39 -4.95 12.03 -1.85
CA GLY A 39 -6.17 12.76 -2.19
C GLY A 39 -7.45 11.91 -2.09
N ALA A 40 -7.41 10.78 -1.38
CA ALA A 40 -8.53 9.85 -1.32
C ALA A 40 -9.59 10.31 -0.33
N THR A 41 -10.84 9.88 -0.55
CA THR A 41 -11.86 9.98 0.50
C THR A 41 -11.57 8.96 1.61
N ALA A 42 -11.98 9.27 2.84
CA ALA A 42 -11.73 8.38 3.98
C ALA A 42 -12.38 7.00 3.77
N GLY A 43 -13.61 6.94 3.24
CA GLY A 43 -14.29 5.67 2.96
C GLY A 43 -13.54 4.81 1.94
N ASN A 44 -13.10 5.40 0.82
CA ASN A 44 -12.33 4.65 -0.18
C ASN A 44 -10.99 4.17 0.40
N LEU A 45 -10.26 5.05 1.08
CA LEU A 45 -8.97 4.69 1.67
C LEU A 45 -9.09 3.56 2.70
N SER A 46 -10.13 3.59 3.55
CA SER A 46 -10.38 2.51 4.53
C SER A 46 -10.52 1.15 3.83
N VAL A 47 -11.35 1.08 2.78
CA VAL A 47 -11.56 -0.17 2.02
C VAL A 47 -10.27 -0.65 1.38
N GLN A 48 -9.43 0.25 0.86
CA GLN A 48 -8.15 -0.15 0.25
C GLN A 48 -7.11 -0.61 1.28
N ILE A 49 -7.03 0.07 2.42
CA ILE A 49 -6.16 -0.33 3.54
C ILE A 49 -6.58 -1.71 4.05
N ASP A 50 -7.88 -1.97 4.22
CA ASP A 50 -8.38 -3.27 4.66
C ASP A 50 -8.01 -4.39 3.67
N LYS A 51 -8.10 -4.13 2.35
CA LYS A 51 -7.66 -5.09 1.32
C LYS A 51 -6.16 -5.38 1.40
N LEU A 52 -5.33 -4.34 1.53
CA LEU A 52 -3.88 -4.51 1.67
C LEU A 52 -3.50 -5.23 2.97
N SER A 53 -4.19 -4.93 4.07
CA SER A 53 -3.98 -5.58 5.36
C SER A 53 -4.41 -7.04 5.33
N THR A 54 -5.54 -7.35 4.68
CA THR A 54 -6.06 -8.73 4.54
C THR A 54 -5.12 -9.58 3.69
N ALA A 55 -4.50 -8.99 2.66
CA ALA A 55 -3.45 -9.65 1.87
C ALA A 55 -2.10 -9.75 2.61
N GLY A 56 -1.98 -9.16 3.80
CA GLY A 56 -0.76 -9.18 4.59
C GLY A 56 0.34 -8.25 4.08
N TYR A 57 0.04 -7.33 3.15
CA TYR A 57 1.05 -6.40 2.58
C TYR A 57 1.36 -5.24 3.53
N ILE A 58 0.41 -4.91 4.39
CA ILE A 58 0.58 -3.94 5.46
C ILE A 58 0.03 -4.50 6.77
N THR A 59 0.45 -3.92 7.88
CA THR A 59 -0.19 -4.10 9.20
C THR A 59 -0.86 -2.79 9.60
N VAL A 60 -2.02 -2.89 10.26
CA VAL A 60 -2.78 -1.75 10.75
C VAL A 60 -2.82 -1.79 12.27
N ALA A 61 -2.34 -0.73 12.92
CA ALA A 61 -2.37 -0.56 14.36
C ALA A 61 -3.29 0.61 14.74
N LYS A 62 -4.16 0.39 15.73
CA LYS A 62 -5.00 1.44 16.33
C LYS A 62 -4.41 1.85 17.66
N SER A 63 -4.22 3.15 17.83
CA SER A 63 -3.71 3.77 19.06
C SER A 63 -4.46 5.07 19.34
N PHE A 64 -4.02 5.81 20.35
CA PHE A 64 -4.55 7.13 20.66
C PHE A 64 -3.41 8.15 20.70
N LYS A 65 -3.64 9.32 20.09
CA LYS A 65 -2.79 10.50 20.24
C LYS A 65 -3.55 11.52 21.08
N GLY A 66 -3.31 11.49 22.39
CA GLY A 66 -4.14 12.18 23.37
C GLY A 66 -5.54 11.56 23.43
N LYS A 67 -6.58 12.36 23.21
CA LYS A 67 -7.99 11.89 23.20
C LYS A 67 -8.50 11.44 21.84
N LYS A 68 -7.67 11.49 20.78
CA LYS A 68 -8.09 11.18 19.40
C LYS A 68 -7.57 9.79 18.97
N PRO A 69 -8.42 8.94 18.36
CA PRO A 69 -7.97 7.68 17.78
C PRO A 69 -7.00 7.94 16.62
N LEU A 70 -5.95 7.12 16.53
CA LEU A 70 -4.93 7.17 15.50
C LEU A 70 -4.77 5.78 14.88
N THR A 71 -4.96 5.69 13.58
CA THR A 71 -4.70 4.47 12.82
C THR A 71 -3.39 4.62 12.08
N THR A 72 -2.45 3.71 12.32
CA THR A 72 -1.13 3.69 11.67
C THR A 72 -1.02 2.45 10.79
N CYS A 73 -0.62 2.66 9.54
CA CYS A 73 -0.30 1.59 8.60
C CYS A 73 1.23 1.43 8.53
N LYS A 74 1.71 0.20 8.51
CA LYS A 74 3.13 -0.12 8.36
C LYS A 74 3.27 -1.18 7.27
N ILE A 75 4.24 -1.02 6.36
CA ILE A 75 4.51 -2.04 5.35
C ILE A 75 5.06 -3.32 6.00
N SER A 76 4.65 -4.47 5.48
CA SER A 76 5.19 -5.77 5.91
C SER A 76 6.32 -6.22 5.00
N LYS A 77 7.08 -7.24 5.42
CA LYS A 77 8.07 -7.89 4.55
C LYS A 77 7.43 -8.46 3.27
N ALA A 78 6.25 -9.07 3.40
CA ALA A 78 5.50 -9.59 2.25
C ALA A 78 5.07 -8.46 1.30
N GLY A 79 4.67 -7.31 1.83
CA GLY A 79 4.32 -6.13 1.06
C GLY A 79 5.50 -5.53 0.31
N ILE A 80 6.68 -5.50 0.93
CA ILE A 80 7.93 -5.07 0.27
C ILE A 80 8.20 -5.98 -0.94
N SER A 81 8.24 -7.30 -0.73
CA SER A 81 8.50 -8.26 -1.80
C SER A 81 7.45 -8.21 -2.92
N ALA A 82 6.17 -8.04 -2.58
CA ALA A 82 5.09 -7.91 -3.57
C ALA A 82 5.26 -6.63 -4.42
N PHE A 83 5.61 -5.51 -3.78
CA PHE A 83 5.84 -4.25 -4.48
C PHE A 83 7.04 -4.33 -5.43
N GLU A 84 8.17 -4.88 -4.97
CA GLU A 84 9.37 -5.09 -5.79
C GLU A 84 9.08 -5.99 -6.99
N ALA A 85 8.39 -7.11 -6.77
CA ALA A 85 7.98 -8.02 -7.83
C ALA A 85 7.06 -7.34 -8.84
N TYR A 86 6.10 -6.53 -8.38
CA TYR A 86 5.19 -5.79 -9.25
C TYR A 86 5.92 -4.76 -10.12
N VAL A 87 6.86 -4.00 -9.53
CA VAL A 87 7.67 -3.02 -10.27
C VAL A 87 8.56 -3.73 -11.30
N GLN A 88 9.17 -4.87 -10.94
CA GLN A 88 9.97 -5.64 -11.89
C GLN A 88 9.12 -6.22 -13.03
N ALA A 89 7.92 -6.71 -12.72
CA ALA A 89 6.99 -7.17 -13.74
C ALA A 89 6.63 -6.03 -14.69
N LEU A 90 6.30 -4.83 -14.18
CA LEU A 90 6.04 -3.64 -15.00
C LEU A 90 7.22 -3.26 -15.90
N LYS A 91 8.47 -3.30 -15.41
CA LYS A 91 9.65 -3.01 -16.23
C LYS A 91 9.74 -3.92 -17.45
N ASN A 92 9.42 -5.21 -17.32
CA ASN A 92 9.39 -6.16 -18.43
C ASN A 92 8.31 -5.86 -19.50
N TYR A 93 7.35 -4.95 -19.24
CA TYR A 93 6.39 -4.48 -20.25
C TYR A 93 6.89 -3.25 -21.02
N ILE A 94 7.90 -2.55 -20.48
CA ILE A 94 8.38 -1.26 -20.98
C ILE A 94 9.74 -1.42 -21.69
N GLU A 95 10.56 -2.37 -21.21
CA GLU A 95 11.89 -2.72 -21.72
C GLU A 95 11.85 -3.95 -22.63
#